data_AF-A0AA87NTY8-F1
#
_entry.id   AF-A0AA87NTY8-F1
#
_cell.length_a   1.000
_cell.length_b   1.000
_cell.length_c   1.000
_cell.angle_alpha   90.00
_cell.angle_beta   90.00
_cell.angle_gamma   90.00
#
_symmetry.space_group_name_H-M   'P 1'
#
loop_
_entity.id
_entity.type
_entity.pdbx_description
1 polymer ?
#
loop_
_entity_poly.entity_id
_entity_poly.type
_entity_poly.pdbx_seq_one_letter_code
_entity_poly.pdbx_strand_id
1 'polypeptide(L)' 'MLLAEYDYETDIAVQRAEEREIAFATGIEQGISQGAYQTKLETAKAFKQFGFDIDKIAEGTGLSVEEIKAL' A
#
# COMPACT_ATOMS: atom_id res chain seq x y z
N MET A 1 17.37 -40.40 28.14
CA MET A 1 17.04 -38.96 28.08
C MET A 1 17.60 -38.46 26.76
N LEU A 2 16.77 -38.37 25.71
CA LEU A 2 17.18 -37.85 24.42
C LEU A 2 17.07 -36.33 24.51
N LEU A 3 18.20 -35.64 24.68
CA LEU A 3 18.26 -34.21 24.45
C LEU A 3 18.08 -34.06 22.94
N ALA A 4 16.86 -33.73 22.50
CA ALA A 4 16.68 -33.17 21.17
C ALA A 4 17.59 -31.94 21.13
N GLU A 5 18.68 -32.02 20.37
CA GLU A 5 19.50 -30.86 20.03
C GLU A 5 18.55 -29.86 19.36
N TYR A 6 18.07 -28.92 20.17
CA TYR A 6 17.25 -27.82 19.71
C TYR A 6 18.20 -26.98 18.86
N ASP A 7 18.09 -27.12 17.54
CA ASP A 7 18.95 -26.47 16.57
C ASP A 7 18.60 -24.97 16.50
N TYR A 8 19.05 -24.25 17.53
CA TYR A 8 18.90 -22.80 17.67
C TYR A 8 19.41 -22.05 16.44
N GLU A 9 20.39 -22.58 15.71
CA GLU A 9 20.88 -21.96 14.49
C GLU A 9 19.85 -22.03 13.37
N THR A 10 19.14 -23.16 13.24
CA THR A 10 18.02 -23.31 12.31
C THR A 10 16.83 -22.43 12.69
N ASP A 11 16.45 -22.36 13.98
CA ASP A 11 15.37 -21.48 14.44
C ASP A 11 15.64 -19.99 14.13
N ILE A 12 16.88 -19.52 14.31
CA ILE A 12 17.28 -18.14 13.99
C ILE A 12 17.25 -17.88 12.48
N ALA A 13 17.67 -18.86 11.67
CA ALA A 13 17.65 -18.75 10.21
C ALA A 13 16.22 -18.69 9.66
N VAL A 14 15.30 -19.51 10.21
CA VAL A 14 13.88 -19.52 9.86
C VAL A 14 13.22 -18.19 10.25
N GLN A 15 13.41 -17.70 11.48
CA GLN A 15 12.87 -16.41 11.91
C GLN A 15 13.29 -15.26 11.00
N ARG A 16 14.57 -15.17 10.64
CA ARG A 16 15.06 -14.10 9.74
C ARG A 16 14.51 -14.23 8.33
N ALA A 17 14.24 -15.44 7.84
CA ALA A 17 13.63 -15.65 6.54
C ALA A 17 12.17 -15.18 6.55
N GLU A 18 11.41 -15.56 7.58
CA GLU A 18 10.02 -15.14 7.79
C GLU A 18 9.91 -13.61 7.97
N GLU A 19 10.78 -13.00 8.78
CA GLU A 19 10.80 -11.55 8.98
C GLU A 19 11.07 -10.79 7.67
N ARG A 20 11.98 -11.30 6.82
CA ARG A 20 12.26 -10.71 5.51
C ARG A 20 11.09 -10.85 4.55
N GLU A 21 10.40 -11.98 4.57
CA GLU A 21 9.23 -12.22 3.74
C GLU A 21 8.09 -11.27 4.14
N ILE A 22 7.82 -11.12 5.44
CA ILE A 22 6.82 -10.18 5.97
C ILE A 22 7.18 -8.73 5.62
N ALA A 23 8.44 -8.33 5.80
CA ALA A 23 8.89 -6.98 5.46
C ALA A 23 8.74 -6.68 3.97
N PHE A 24 9.05 -7.66 3.11
CA PHE A 24 8.90 -7.54 1.66
C PHE A 24 7.43 -7.46 1.25
N ALA A 25 6.57 -8.33 1.80
CA ALA A 25 5.14 -8.32 1.53
C ALA A 25 4.49 -7.00 1.98
N THR A 26 4.83 -6.52 3.17
CA THR A 26 4.36 -5.23 3.71
C THR A 26 4.85 -4.07 2.82
N GLY A 27 6.11 -4.10 2.38
CA GLY A 27 6.66 -3.08 1.50
C GLY A 27 6.00 -3.03 0.13
N ILE A 28 5.68 -4.18 -0.46
CA ILE A 28 4.92 -4.27 -1.72
C ILE A 28 3.51 -3.71 -1.53
N GLU A 29 2.80 -4.11 -0.47
CA GLU A 29 1.44 -3.65 -0.21
C GLU A 29 1.38 -2.14 -0.01
N GLN A 30 2.31 -1.58 0.77
CA GLN A 30 2.43 -0.13 0.95
C GLN A 30 2.73 0.59 -0.36
N GLY A 31 3.65 0.06 -1.18
CA GLY A 31 3.98 0.63 -2.49
C GLY A 31 2.79 0.61 -3.46
N ILE A 32 2.03 -0.48 -3.51
CA ILE A 32 0.81 -0.60 -4.33
C ILE A 32 -0.25 0.40 -3.85
N SER A 33 -0.46 0.50 -2.54
CA SER A 33 -1.45 1.42 -1.96
C SER A 33 -1.11 2.89 -2.25
N GLN A 34 0.17 3.28 -2.08
CA GLN A 34 0.64 4.63 -2.41
C GLN A 34 0.50 4.93 -3.90
N GLY A 35 0.88 3.99 -4.78
CA GLY A 35 0.73 4.15 -6.22
C GLY A 35 -0.73 4.30 -6.65
N ALA A 36 -1.63 3.51 -6.06
CA ALA A 36 -3.06 3.61 -6.32
C ALA A 36 -3.63 4.97 -5.87
N TYR A 37 -3.22 5.47 -4.71
CA TYR A 37 -3.63 6.80 -4.23
C TYR A 37 -3.11 7.93 -5.13
N GLN A 38 -1.83 7.89 -5.52
CA GLN A 38 -1.25 8.86 -6.43
C GLN A 38 -1.99 8.90 -7.78
N THR A 39 -2.34 7.73 -8.32
CA THR A 39 -3.09 7.62 -9.58
C THR A 39 -4.48 8.25 -9.47
N LYS A 40 -5.17 8.08 -8.33
CA LYS A 40 -6.47 8.72 -8.07
C LYS A 40 -6.36 10.25 -8.04
N LEU A 41 -5.32 10.79 -7.39
CA LEU A 41 -5.08 12.24 -7.34
C LEU A 41 -4.79 12.82 -8.73
N GLU A 42 -3.95 12.16 -9.53
CA GLU A 42 -3.65 12.60 -10.90
C GLU A 42 -4.89 12.58 -11.79
N THR A 43 -5.70 11.52 -11.67
CA THR A 43 -6.98 11.41 -12.40
C THR A 43 -7.94 12.53 -12.00
N ALA A 44 -8.10 12.79 -10.69
CA ALA A 44 -8.95 13.87 -10.20
C ALA A 44 -8.48 15.24 -10.66
N LYS A 45 -7.16 15.49 -10.67
CA LYS A 45 -6.57 16.73 -11.16
C LYS A 45 -6.83 16.92 -12.65
N ALA A 46 -6.67 15.87 -13.46
CA ALA A 46 -6.97 15.92 -14.89
C ALA A 46 -8.46 16.23 -15.14
N PHE A 47 -9.37 15.55 -14.44
CA PHE A 47 -10.80 15.81 -14.58
C PHE A 47 -11.21 17.22 -14.14
N LYS A 48 -10.58 17.75 -13.09
CA LYS A 48 -10.78 19.15 -12.67
C LYS A 48 -10.32 20.12 -13.76
N GLN A 49 -9.18 19.86 -14.40
CA GLN A 49 -8.69 20.66 -15.53
C GLN A 49 -9.60 20.59 -16.76
N PHE A 50 -10.24 19.45 -17.00
CA PHE A 50 -11.23 19.29 -18.07
C PHE A 50 -12.60 19.90 -17.73
N GLY A 51 -12.80 20.40 -16.53
CA GLY A 51 -14.05 21.08 -16.12
C GLY A 51 -15.18 20.13 -15.73
N PHE A 52 -14.88 18.90 -15.31
CA PHE A 52 -15.89 18.01 -14.75
C PHE A 52 -16.39 18.49 -13.38
N ASP A 53 -17.65 18.17 -13.07
CA ASP A 53 -18.25 18.45 -11.77
C ASP A 53 -17.49 17.71 -10.65
N ILE A 54 -17.18 18.40 -9.57
CA ILE A 54 -16.41 17.86 -8.44
C ILE A 54 -17.06 16.60 -7.86
N ASP A 55 -18.39 16.55 -7.80
CA ASP A 55 -19.14 15.39 -7.28
C ASP A 55 -18.94 14.14 -8.16
N LYS A 56 -18.88 14.31 -9.49
CA LYS A 56 -18.60 13.20 -10.43
C LYS A 56 -17.15 12.76 -10.37
N ILE A 57 -16.23 13.70 -10.14
CA ILE A 57 -14.82 13.38 -9.93
C ILE A 57 -14.67 12.54 -8.65
N ALA A 58 -15.34 12.94 -7.56
CA ALA A 58 -15.35 12.21 -6.29
C ALA A 58 -15.87 10.78 -6.46
N GLU A 59 -16.98 10.62 -7.18
CA GLU A 59 -17.55 9.31 -7.50
C GLU A 59 -16.58 8.45 -8.34
N GLY A 60 -15.95 9.04 -9.36
CA GLY A 60 -15.07 8.32 -10.28
C GLY A 60 -13.69 7.94 -9.71
N THR A 61 -13.15 8.74 -8.79
CA THR A 61 -11.82 8.48 -8.20
C THR A 61 -11.91 7.87 -6.80
N GLY A 62 -13.09 7.91 -6.17
CA GLY A 62 -13.29 7.50 -4.77
C GLY A 62 -12.53 8.40 -3.79
N LEU A 63 -12.28 9.65 -4.16
CA LEU A 63 -11.69 10.67 -3.30
C LEU A 63 -12.80 11.52 -2.69
N SER A 64 -12.54 12.12 -1.54
CA SER A 64 -13.49 13.07 -0.97
C SER A 64 -13.56 14.37 -1.79
N VAL A 65 -14.71 15.04 -1.72
CA VAL A 65 -14.92 16.35 -2.35
C VAL A 65 -13.92 17.38 -1.81
N GLU A 66 -13.50 17.27 -0.54
CA GLU A 66 -12.50 18.15 0.07
C GLU A 66 -11.12 17.96 -0.54
N GLU A 67 -10.68 16.70 -0.71
CA GLU A 67 -9.42 16.38 -1.39
C GLU A 67 -9.41 16.96 -2.81
N ILE A 68 -10.50 16.82 -3.56
CA ILE A 68 -10.58 17.32 -4.94
C ILE A 68 -10.63 18.85 -5.00
N LYS A 69 -11.24 19.50 -4.01
CA LYS A 69 -11.22 20.97 -3.89
C LYS A 69 -9.81 21.49 -3.60
N ALA A 70 -9.03 20.76 -2.80
CA ALA A 70 -7.66 21.11 -2.44
C ALA A 70 -6.62 20.86 -3.55
N LEU A 71 -6.92 19.99 -4.54
CA LEU A 71 -6.09 19.72 -5.72
C LEU A 71 -5.97 20.90 -6.69
#